data_AF-A0A918GZ83-F1
#
_entry.id   AF-A0A918GZ83-F1
#
_cell.length_a   1.000
_cell.length_b   1.000
_cell.length_c   1.000
_cell.angle_alpha   90.00
_cell.angle_beta   90.00
_cell.angle_gamma   90.00
#
_symmetry.space_group_name_H-M   'P 1'
#
loop_
_entity.id
_entity.type
_entity.pdbx_description
1 polymer ?
#
loop_
_entity_poly.entity_id
_entity_poly.type
_entity_poly.pdbx_seq_one_letter_code
_entity_poly.pdbx_strand_id
1 'polypeptide(L)'
;MTDQNTAVKPSGSRGAPPRRAQRRSGRKRRPLRIVLLVLLVLVLAAGGGAWWMYSSLDSNIKGVDLDKALGDDRPQKLPTAGQNLLVLGSDSRAGESGDLGGGKGSVSGARSDTALVVHIPEGRTRATAVSIPRDTLVTRPACTERDGGSMPAKDRVMFNSVYAQAGPACVVKTVEKMSGVRIDHYLEIDFAGFKELVDAIGGVTIKIDEPIKGGAGGLNLEAGTQKLDGTQSLQYVRTRHGVGDGSDLGRIGLQQKFLMALLTEVKKQDLLGSPAKSYKIANSATKALTTDSSLASLSALSDFGRSMNGVDPQNMETIMLPVAYDKKDPNRVVAAEPQATQLWKAIRNDERIPASAKKSPATGG
;
A
#
# COMPACT_ATOMS: atom_id res chain seq x y z
N MET A 1 -110.88 -55.50 10.74
CA MET A 1 -111.59 -55.98 11.94
C MET A 1 -110.75 -57.11 12.51
N THR A 2 -110.11 -57.00 13.67
CA THR A 2 -110.01 -55.89 14.65
C THR A 2 -108.71 -56.17 15.43
N ASP A 3 -107.64 -55.38 15.34
CA ASP A 3 -107.34 -54.10 16.03
C ASP A 3 -107.01 -54.27 17.54
N GLN A 4 -106.19 -53.36 18.10
CA GLN A 4 -105.65 -53.30 19.49
C GLN A 4 -104.51 -54.30 19.85
N ASN A 5 -103.46 -53.96 20.63
CA ASN A 5 -102.96 -52.64 21.08
C ASN A 5 -101.42 -52.62 21.33
N THR A 6 -100.89 -51.42 21.58
CA THR A 6 -99.54 -51.03 22.04
C THR A 6 -99.22 -51.49 23.49
N ALA A 7 -98.02 -51.36 24.08
CA ALA A 7 -96.81 -50.56 23.79
C ALA A 7 -95.52 -51.39 24.12
N VAL A 8 -94.28 -50.95 24.42
CA VAL A 8 -93.62 -49.68 24.85
C VAL A 8 -92.21 -49.60 24.18
N LYS A 9 -91.45 -48.49 24.34
CA LYS A 9 -90.06 -48.28 23.87
C LYS A 9 -89.24 -47.57 24.96
N PRO A 10 -87.93 -47.85 25.16
CA PRO A 10 -86.89 -46.91 24.69
C PRO A 10 -85.59 -47.59 24.21
N SER A 11 -85.02 -47.21 23.06
CA SER A 11 -83.90 -46.24 22.90
C SER A 11 -82.52 -46.73 23.36
N GLY A 12 -81.52 -46.74 22.45
CA GLY A 12 -80.15 -47.19 22.75
C GLY A 12 -79.20 -47.16 21.55
N SER A 13 -78.95 -45.99 20.96
CA SER A 13 -78.13 -45.87 19.75
C SER A 13 -76.62 -45.83 20.01
N ARG A 14 -75.87 -46.76 19.42
CA ARG A 14 -74.50 -46.66 18.88
C ARG A 14 -74.31 -47.88 17.96
N GLY A 15 -73.78 -47.79 16.74
CA GLY A 15 -73.02 -46.71 16.11
C GLY A 15 -71.69 -47.28 15.64
N ALA A 16 -71.65 -47.84 14.43
CA ALA A 16 -70.47 -48.54 13.92
C ALA A 16 -69.25 -47.58 13.85
N PRO A 17 -68.05 -48.01 14.29
CA PRO A 17 -66.87 -47.16 14.24
C PRO A 17 -66.47 -46.90 12.78
N PRO A 18 -66.44 -45.65 12.30
CA PRO A 18 -66.03 -45.36 10.94
C PRO A 18 -64.53 -45.66 10.76
N ARG A 19 -64.14 -46.19 9.60
CA ARG A 19 -62.74 -46.31 9.17
C ARG A 19 -62.11 -44.91 9.03
N ARG A 20 -61.68 -44.32 10.15
CA ARG A 20 -60.98 -43.01 10.16
C ARG A 20 -59.56 -43.20 9.62
N ALA A 21 -59.42 -43.13 8.31
CA ALA A 21 -58.14 -43.15 7.63
C ALA A 21 -57.22 -42.06 8.21
N GLN A 22 -56.09 -42.47 8.80
CA GLN A 22 -55.06 -41.52 9.26
C GLN A 22 -54.50 -40.74 8.07
N ARG A 23 -54.99 -39.51 7.86
CA ARG A 23 -54.40 -38.56 6.91
C ARG A 23 -52.97 -38.25 7.34
N ARG A 24 -51.99 -38.89 6.69
CA ARG A 24 -50.53 -38.73 6.89
C ARG A 24 -50.04 -37.33 6.48
N SER A 25 -50.47 -36.29 7.19
CA SER A 25 -50.16 -34.87 6.90
C SER A 25 -48.70 -34.48 7.17
N GLY A 26 -47.98 -35.21 8.02
CA GLY A 26 -46.62 -34.83 8.46
C GLY A 26 -45.50 -34.94 7.41
N ARG A 27 -45.73 -35.55 6.23
CA ARG A 27 -44.61 -35.93 5.33
C ARG A 27 -44.07 -34.81 4.42
N LYS A 28 -44.83 -33.73 4.18
CA LYS A 28 -44.42 -32.64 3.27
C LYS A 28 -43.36 -31.66 3.83
N ARG A 29 -43.14 -31.59 5.16
CA ARG A 29 -42.15 -30.67 5.76
C ARG A 29 -40.70 -31.20 5.76
N ARG A 30 -40.47 -32.48 5.44
CA ARG A 30 -39.11 -33.08 5.41
C ARG A 30 -38.19 -32.49 4.33
N PRO A 31 -38.56 -32.40 3.04
CA PRO A 31 -37.69 -31.79 2.03
C PRO A 31 -37.38 -30.32 2.32
N LEU A 32 -38.37 -29.54 2.78
CA LEU A 32 -38.17 -28.14 3.16
C LEU A 32 -37.12 -27.99 4.29
N ARG A 33 -37.14 -28.87 5.30
CA ARG A 33 -36.11 -28.88 6.36
C ARG A 33 -34.72 -29.22 5.81
N ILE A 34 -34.61 -30.15 4.87
CA ILE A 34 -33.32 -30.51 4.24
C ILE A 34 -32.80 -29.32 3.42
N VAL A 35 -33.65 -28.68 2.62
CA VAL A 35 -33.28 -27.47 1.85
C VAL A 35 -32.84 -26.33 2.78
N LEU A 36 -33.56 -26.07 3.87
CA LEU A 36 -33.17 -25.05 4.84
C LEU A 36 -31.86 -25.38 5.57
N LEU A 37 -31.59 -26.65 5.88
CA LEU A 37 -30.31 -27.07 6.46
C LEU A 37 -29.15 -26.96 5.46
N VAL A 38 -29.36 -27.32 4.20
CA VAL A 38 -28.36 -27.13 3.13
C VAL A 38 -28.07 -25.65 2.90
N LEU A 39 -29.11 -24.79 2.84
CA LEU A 39 -28.93 -23.34 2.75
C LEU A 39 -28.20 -22.78 3.97
N LEU A 40 -28.52 -23.22 5.19
CA LEU A 40 -27.82 -22.82 6.40
C LEU A 40 -26.34 -23.22 6.37
N VAL A 41 -26.01 -24.45 5.95
CA VAL A 41 -24.63 -24.91 5.80
C VAL A 41 -23.89 -24.12 4.72
N LEU A 42 -24.53 -23.80 3.59
CA LEU A 42 -23.94 -22.96 2.54
C LEU A 42 -23.69 -21.53 3.02
N VAL A 43 -24.61 -20.93 3.77
CA VAL A 43 -24.44 -19.58 4.37
C VAL A 43 -23.33 -19.58 5.42
N LEU A 44 -23.25 -20.60 6.27
CA LEU A 44 -22.18 -20.74 7.26
C LEU A 44 -20.81 -21.00 6.61
N ALA A 45 -20.75 -21.81 5.54
CA ALA A 45 -19.52 -22.04 4.78
C ALA A 45 -19.06 -20.78 4.04
N ALA A 46 -19.98 -20.03 3.41
CA ALA A 46 -19.67 -18.76 2.75
C ALA A 46 -19.23 -17.69 3.76
N GLY A 47 -19.93 -17.55 4.88
CA GLY A 47 -19.58 -16.61 5.95
C GLY A 47 -18.24 -16.94 6.62
N GLY A 48 -18.00 -18.22 6.94
CA GLY A 48 -16.74 -18.69 7.48
C GLY A 48 -15.56 -18.53 6.51
N GLY A 49 -15.79 -18.80 5.22
CA GLY A 49 -14.79 -18.55 4.16
C GLY A 49 -14.47 -17.08 3.99
N ALA A 50 -15.48 -16.21 3.96
CA ALA A 50 -15.29 -14.75 3.88
C ALA A 50 -14.57 -14.19 5.13
N TRP A 51 -14.91 -14.67 6.33
CA TRP A 51 -14.23 -14.30 7.57
C TRP A 51 -12.77 -14.80 7.60
N TRP A 52 -12.51 -16.02 7.14
CA TRP A 52 -11.13 -16.53 7.00
C TRP A 52 -10.31 -15.72 6.00
N MET A 53 -10.88 -15.36 4.84
CA MET A 53 -10.23 -14.48 3.86
C MET A 53 -9.93 -13.10 4.45
N TYR A 54 -10.89 -12.48 5.16
CA TYR A 54 -10.67 -11.22 5.86
C TYR A 54 -9.55 -11.35 6.89
N SER A 55 -9.65 -12.33 7.81
CA SER A 55 -8.70 -12.50 8.91
C SER A 55 -7.28 -12.83 8.44
N SER A 56 -7.15 -13.60 7.35
CA SER A 56 -5.86 -13.91 6.73
C SER A 56 -5.20 -12.64 6.17
N LEU A 57 -5.96 -11.82 5.44
CA LEU A 57 -5.49 -10.55 4.88
C LEU A 57 -5.13 -9.53 5.97
N ASP A 58 -5.98 -9.39 7.00
CA ASP A 58 -5.77 -8.50 8.14
C ASP A 58 -4.52 -8.89 8.93
N SER A 59 -4.32 -10.19 9.18
CA SER A 59 -3.15 -10.74 9.91
C SER A 59 -1.80 -10.60 9.20
N ASN A 60 -1.79 -10.30 7.90
CA ASN A 60 -0.56 -10.03 7.15
C ASN A 60 0.03 -8.65 7.48
N ILE A 61 -0.82 -7.69 7.86
CA ILE A 61 -0.50 -6.26 7.90
C ILE A 61 0.36 -5.95 9.12
N LYS A 62 1.46 -5.23 8.89
CA LYS A 62 2.38 -4.82 9.96
C LYS A 62 2.21 -3.34 10.25
N GLY A 63 1.83 -3.02 11.49
CA GLY A 63 1.82 -1.66 12.02
C GLY A 63 3.10 -1.33 12.78
N VAL A 64 3.57 -0.10 12.66
CA VAL A 64 4.60 0.51 13.52
C VAL A 64 3.94 1.64 14.30
N ASP A 65 4.01 1.56 15.63
CA ASP A 65 3.66 2.67 16.53
C ASP A 65 4.72 3.77 16.37
N LEU A 66 4.42 4.76 15.54
CA LEU A 66 5.28 5.92 15.33
C LEU A 66 4.97 7.04 16.33
N ASP A 67 3.72 7.16 16.80
CA ASP A 67 3.25 8.33 17.55
C ASP A 67 4.08 8.60 18.80
N LYS A 68 4.39 7.56 19.59
CA LYS A 68 5.25 7.68 20.78
C LYS A 68 6.68 8.11 20.46
N ALA A 69 7.22 7.65 19.33
CA ALA A 69 8.58 7.97 18.90
C ALA A 69 8.66 9.36 18.25
N LEU A 70 7.58 9.82 17.62
CA LEU A 70 7.45 11.14 17.03
C LEU A 70 7.27 12.22 18.11
N GLY A 71 6.34 12.03 19.05
CA GLY A 71 6.01 13.01 20.08
C GLY A 71 5.29 14.26 19.53
N ASP A 72 5.21 15.30 20.37
CA ASP A 72 4.36 16.47 20.09
C ASP A 72 5.05 17.61 19.32
N ASP A 73 6.40 17.67 19.30
CA ASP A 73 7.17 18.63 18.50
C ASP A 73 7.17 18.25 17.01
N ARG A 74 6.01 18.47 16.39
CA ARG A 74 5.71 18.16 14.99
C ARG A 74 5.06 19.37 14.32
N PRO A 75 5.17 19.52 12.99
CA PRO A 75 4.47 20.58 12.28
C PRO A 75 2.96 20.53 12.53
N GLN A 76 2.35 21.71 12.66
CA GLN A 76 0.89 21.82 12.76
C GLN A 76 0.25 21.34 11.45
N LYS A 77 -0.83 20.56 11.57
CA LYS A 77 -1.69 20.27 10.43
C LYS A 77 -2.60 21.47 10.18
N LEU A 78 -2.70 21.94 8.94
CA LEU A 78 -3.71 22.95 8.58
C LEU A 78 -5.12 22.35 8.68
N PRO A 79 -6.17 23.17 8.87
CA PRO A 79 -7.56 22.70 8.92
C PRO A 79 -8.12 22.38 7.51
N THR A 80 -7.38 21.62 6.69
CA THR A 80 -7.83 21.04 5.43
C THR A 80 -8.00 19.53 5.57
N ALA A 81 -8.77 18.92 4.67
CA ALA A 81 -8.88 17.46 4.53
C ALA A 81 -7.69 16.83 3.77
N GLY A 82 -6.63 17.59 3.49
CA GLY A 82 -5.41 17.10 2.86
C GLY A 82 -4.67 16.05 3.69
N GLN A 83 -3.90 15.19 3.03
CA GLN A 83 -3.10 14.13 3.66
C GLN A 83 -1.70 14.05 3.05
N ASN A 84 -0.69 13.81 3.89
CA ASN A 84 0.69 13.59 3.48
C ASN A 84 1.18 12.22 3.95
N LEU A 85 1.61 11.39 3.01
CA LEU A 85 2.09 10.03 3.23
C LEU A 85 3.60 9.96 2.95
N LEU A 86 4.41 9.43 3.87
CA LEU A 86 5.79 9.06 3.58
C LEU A 86 5.85 7.61 3.08
N VAL A 87 6.31 7.42 1.84
CA VAL A 87 6.55 6.10 1.23
C VAL A 87 8.06 5.81 1.19
N LEU A 88 8.51 4.73 1.83
CA LEU A 88 9.89 4.24 1.73
C LEU A 88 9.97 2.90 0.99
N GLY A 89 11.02 2.74 0.18
CA GLY A 89 11.42 1.46 -0.42
C GLY A 89 12.72 0.96 0.21
N SER A 90 12.73 -0.25 0.79
CA SER A 90 13.83 -0.71 1.66
C SER A 90 14.42 -2.09 1.31
N ASP A 91 15.74 -2.21 1.50
CA ASP A 91 16.51 -3.47 1.38
C ASP A 91 16.62 -4.14 2.77
N SER A 92 15.50 -4.24 3.50
CA SER A 92 15.51 -4.34 4.97
C SER A 92 15.42 -5.76 5.56
N ARG A 93 14.99 -6.77 4.77
CA ARG A 93 14.80 -8.14 5.26
C ARG A 93 16.13 -8.87 5.47
N ALA A 94 16.73 -8.66 6.64
CA ALA A 94 17.88 -9.43 7.11
C ALA A 94 17.54 -10.94 7.16
N GLY A 95 18.04 -11.68 6.16
CA GLY A 95 17.81 -13.11 6.00
C GLY A 95 18.08 -13.62 4.59
N GLU A 96 17.68 -12.87 3.55
CA GLU A 96 17.73 -13.34 2.15
C GLU A 96 18.67 -12.53 1.22
N SER A 97 19.46 -11.60 1.77
CA SER A 97 20.42 -10.75 1.03
C SER A 97 21.66 -11.49 0.51
N GLY A 98 21.58 -12.81 0.26
CA GLY A 98 22.72 -13.66 -0.09
C GLY A 98 23.19 -13.53 -1.54
N ASP A 99 22.29 -13.27 -2.48
CA ASP A 99 22.56 -13.40 -3.93
C ASP A 99 22.05 -12.19 -4.78
N LEU A 100 21.56 -11.14 -4.12
CA LEU A 100 20.84 -10.02 -4.78
C LEU A 100 21.76 -8.88 -5.26
N GLY A 101 22.80 -9.21 -6.03
CA GLY A 101 23.48 -8.27 -6.95
C GLY A 101 24.19 -7.04 -6.37
N GLY A 102 24.25 -6.88 -5.05
CA GLY A 102 24.96 -5.79 -4.36
C GLY A 102 26.44 -6.12 -4.14
N GLY A 103 27.33 -5.17 -4.44
CA GLY A 103 28.78 -5.37 -4.31
C GLY A 103 29.23 -5.70 -2.87
N LYS A 104 30.26 -6.55 -2.74
CA LYS A 104 30.83 -7.00 -1.46
C LYS A 104 31.40 -5.82 -0.65
N GLY A 105 30.60 -5.26 0.25
CA GLY A 105 31.00 -4.20 1.17
C GLY A 105 30.21 -4.30 2.48
N SER A 106 30.89 -4.71 3.56
CA SER A 106 30.26 -5.07 4.83
C SER A 106 29.65 -3.88 5.58
N VAL A 107 28.39 -3.56 5.27
CA VAL A 107 27.55 -2.68 6.09
C VAL A 107 26.23 -3.39 6.35
N SER A 108 26.20 -4.16 7.44
CA SER A 108 25.00 -4.83 7.96
C SER A 108 24.02 -3.80 8.53
N GLY A 109 23.21 -3.20 7.67
CA GLY A 109 22.20 -2.23 8.06
C GLY A 109 21.20 -1.99 6.95
N ALA A 110 19.92 -2.19 7.25
CA ALA A 110 18.81 -1.97 6.33
C ALA A 110 18.81 -0.53 5.80
N ARG A 111 18.74 -0.33 4.47
CA ARG A 111 18.75 1.00 3.84
C ARG A 111 17.42 1.29 3.17
N SER A 112 16.93 2.52 3.32
CA SER A 112 15.89 3.09 2.44
C SER A 112 16.56 3.54 1.14
N ASP A 113 16.38 2.76 0.08
CA ASP A 113 17.01 3.02 -1.23
C ASP A 113 16.16 3.96 -2.10
N THR A 114 14.91 4.22 -1.69
CA THR A 114 13.93 5.14 -2.29
C THR A 114 13.06 5.78 -1.19
N ALA A 115 12.70 7.05 -1.35
CA ALA A 115 11.81 7.78 -0.44
C ALA A 115 10.96 8.80 -1.20
N LEU A 116 9.64 8.83 -0.96
CA LEU A 116 8.71 9.80 -1.54
C LEU A 116 7.77 10.38 -0.48
N VAL A 117 7.56 11.70 -0.50
CA VAL A 117 6.44 12.34 0.20
C VAL A 117 5.29 12.46 -0.79
N VAL A 118 4.20 11.73 -0.56
CA VAL A 118 2.99 11.77 -1.39
C VAL A 118 1.99 12.71 -0.72
N HIS A 119 1.81 13.89 -1.31
CA HIS A 119 0.81 14.87 -0.92
C HIS A 119 -0.50 14.63 -1.69
N ILE A 120 -1.61 14.62 -0.96
CA ILE A 120 -2.96 14.43 -1.47
C ILE A 120 -3.80 15.60 -0.92
N PRO A 121 -4.04 16.67 -1.71
CA PRO A 121 -4.78 17.84 -1.23
C PRO A 121 -6.26 17.53 -1.01
N GLU A 122 -6.93 18.43 -0.29
CA GLU A 122 -8.38 18.41 -0.13
C GLU A 122 -9.14 18.24 -1.47
N GLY A 123 -10.23 17.47 -1.43
CA GLY A 123 -11.00 17.06 -2.60
C GLY A 123 -10.44 15.83 -3.34
N ARG A 124 -9.19 15.42 -3.10
CA ARG A 124 -8.56 14.18 -3.61
C ARG A 124 -8.72 13.94 -5.14
N THR A 125 -8.64 15.00 -5.95
CA THR A 125 -8.73 14.93 -7.43
C THR A 125 -7.37 14.87 -8.14
N ARG A 126 -6.30 15.17 -7.41
CA ARG A 126 -4.89 15.14 -7.84
C ARG A 126 -4.03 14.58 -6.70
N ALA A 127 -2.80 14.20 -6.99
CA ALA A 127 -1.79 13.89 -5.99
C ALA A 127 -0.41 14.37 -6.46
N THR A 128 0.55 14.53 -5.55
CA THR A 128 1.92 14.88 -5.90
C THR A 128 2.92 14.06 -5.09
N ALA A 129 3.76 13.28 -5.77
CA ALA A 129 4.85 12.53 -5.14
C ALA A 129 6.18 13.26 -5.30
N VAL A 130 6.77 13.68 -4.19
CA VAL A 130 8.08 14.32 -4.13
C VAL A 130 9.13 13.29 -3.75
N SER A 131 9.92 12.84 -4.72
CA SER A 131 11.05 11.94 -4.51
C SER A 131 12.20 12.67 -3.82
N ILE A 132 12.67 12.18 -2.67
CA ILE A 132 13.83 12.73 -1.95
C ILE A 132 15.08 11.96 -2.39
N PRO A 133 16.09 12.61 -3.02
CA PRO A 133 17.32 11.93 -3.39
C PRO A 133 18.04 11.36 -2.17
N ARG A 134 18.37 10.07 -2.23
CA ARG A 134 18.83 9.27 -1.07
C ARG A 134 20.11 9.80 -0.41
N ASP A 135 20.97 10.46 -1.18
CA ASP A 135 22.25 11.03 -0.74
C ASP A 135 22.18 12.56 -0.53
N THR A 136 20.97 13.13 -0.42
CA THR A 136 20.76 14.51 0.04
C THR A 136 21.25 14.65 1.47
N LEU A 137 22.03 15.71 1.74
CA LEU A 137 22.46 16.08 3.08
C LEU A 137 21.34 16.83 3.80
N VAL A 138 20.91 16.29 4.94
CA VAL A 138 19.81 16.81 5.76
C VAL A 138 20.25 17.01 7.22
N THR A 139 19.54 17.87 7.94
CA THR A 139 19.62 17.97 9.40
C THR A 139 18.68 16.95 10.01
N ARG A 140 19.25 15.90 10.61
CA ARG A 140 18.49 14.91 11.38
C ARG A 140 18.27 15.48 12.80
N PRO A 141 17.02 15.57 13.29
CA PRO A 141 16.75 15.95 14.67
C PRO A 141 17.21 14.86 15.66
N ALA A 142 16.97 15.09 16.96
CA ALA A 142 17.20 14.05 17.97
C ALA A 142 16.17 12.91 17.81
N CYS A 143 16.64 11.68 17.96
CA CYS A 143 15.88 10.45 17.72
C CYS A 143 16.25 9.37 18.75
N THR A 144 15.51 8.26 18.74
CA THR A 144 15.91 7.03 19.43
C THR A 144 16.57 6.08 18.43
N GLU A 145 17.61 5.37 18.84
CA GLU A 145 18.24 4.29 18.07
C GLU A 145 17.41 3.00 18.12
N ARG A 146 17.70 2.04 17.23
CA ARG A 146 16.92 0.78 17.15
C ARG A 146 17.01 -0.10 18.40
N ASP A 147 18.02 0.10 19.23
CA ASP A 147 18.23 -0.59 20.51
C ASP A 147 17.64 0.16 21.72
N GLY A 148 17.06 1.34 21.51
CA GLY A 148 16.58 2.23 22.56
C GLY A 148 17.56 3.34 22.99
N GLY A 149 18.77 3.39 22.41
CA GLY A 149 19.75 4.45 22.67
C GLY A 149 19.27 5.85 22.27
N SER A 150 19.86 6.90 22.86
CA SER A 150 19.53 8.29 22.53
C SER A 150 20.44 8.84 21.43
N MET A 151 19.90 9.04 20.23
CA MET A 151 20.62 9.60 19.09
C MET A 151 20.51 11.13 19.05
N PRO A 152 21.61 11.89 19.28
CA PRO A 152 21.57 13.35 19.23
C PRO A 152 21.28 13.88 17.82
N ALA A 153 20.78 15.11 17.73
CA ALA A 153 20.61 15.82 16.47
C ALA A 153 21.97 15.95 15.74
N LYS A 154 21.96 15.86 14.40
CA LYS A 154 23.16 15.95 13.58
C LYS A 154 22.88 16.56 12.21
N ASP A 155 23.61 17.63 11.90
CA ASP A 155 23.61 18.26 10.59
C ASP A 155 24.36 17.44 9.54
N ARG A 156 23.96 17.63 8.27
CA ARG A 156 24.64 17.13 7.08
C ARG A 156 24.87 15.60 7.10
N VAL A 157 23.85 14.85 7.49
CA VAL A 157 23.82 13.38 7.26
C VAL A 157 23.12 13.07 5.95
N MET A 158 23.53 11.99 5.27
CA MET A 158 22.84 11.52 4.07
C MET A 158 21.47 10.93 4.44
N PHE A 159 20.41 11.28 3.72
CA PHE A 159 19.03 10.88 4.04
C PHE A 159 18.86 9.36 4.23
N ASN A 160 19.44 8.55 3.34
CA ASN A 160 19.41 7.08 3.43
C ASN A 160 20.02 6.50 4.72
N SER A 161 20.96 7.22 5.34
CA SER A 161 21.64 6.78 6.56
C SER A 161 20.75 6.97 7.81
N VAL A 162 19.75 7.85 7.75
CA VAL A 162 18.78 8.06 8.83
C VAL A 162 17.94 6.81 9.07
N TYR A 163 17.37 6.22 8.01
CA TYR A 163 16.64 4.96 8.12
C TYR A 163 17.54 3.83 8.64
N ALA A 164 18.79 3.75 8.18
CA ALA A 164 19.73 2.71 8.60
C ALA A 164 20.12 2.80 10.08
N GLN A 165 20.18 4.01 10.65
CA GLN A 165 20.55 4.25 12.04
C GLN A 165 19.35 4.16 12.99
N ALA A 166 18.29 4.94 12.74
CA ALA A 166 17.22 5.21 13.71
C ALA A 166 15.79 4.89 13.22
N GLY A 167 15.67 4.15 12.11
CA GLY A 167 14.40 3.58 11.68
C GLY A 167 13.32 4.59 11.25
N PRO A 168 12.07 4.13 11.07
CA PRO A 168 11.04 4.88 10.36
C PRO A 168 10.64 6.20 11.02
N ALA A 169 10.49 6.22 12.35
CA ALA A 169 10.11 7.42 13.10
C ALA A 169 11.15 8.54 12.94
N CYS A 170 12.44 8.22 12.93
CA CYS A 170 13.48 9.23 12.73
C CYS A 170 13.52 9.77 11.29
N VAL A 171 13.19 8.95 10.28
CA VAL A 171 13.02 9.42 8.91
C VAL A 171 11.83 10.37 8.82
N VAL A 172 10.68 10.02 9.40
CA VAL A 172 9.51 10.91 9.47
C VAL A 172 9.88 12.23 10.15
N LYS A 173 10.50 12.24 11.34
CA LYS A 173 10.99 13.48 11.97
C LYS A 173 11.91 14.30 11.07
N THR A 174 12.80 13.65 10.32
CA THR A 174 13.73 14.32 9.42
C THR A 174 13.01 14.96 8.23
N VAL A 175 12.02 14.26 7.65
CA VAL A 175 11.13 14.78 6.60
C VAL A 175 10.30 15.96 7.12
N GLU A 176 9.67 15.82 8.30
CA GLU A 176 8.91 16.89 8.94
C GLU A 176 9.78 18.10 9.24
N LYS A 177 11.04 17.90 9.70
CA LYS A 177 11.98 18.98 9.99
C LYS A 177 12.49 19.72 8.74
N MET A 178 12.75 19.01 7.64
CA MET A 178 13.26 19.62 6.40
C MET A 178 12.16 20.27 5.53
N SER A 179 10.90 19.87 5.71
CA SER A 179 9.77 20.34 4.89
C SER A 179 8.78 21.24 5.65
N GLY A 180 8.69 21.11 6.97
CA GLY A 180 7.60 21.66 7.76
C GLY A 180 6.22 21.06 7.41
N VAL A 181 6.16 19.99 6.62
CA VAL A 181 4.92 19.29 6.27
C VAL A 181 4.63 18.28 7.36
N ARG A 182 3.40 18.29 7.91
CA ARG A 182 2.92 17.27 8.83
C ARG A 182 2.65 15.99 8.04
N ILE A 183 3.35 14.90 8.38
CA ILE A 183 3.15 13.57 7.80
C ILE A 183 2.02 12.88 8.59
N ASP A 184 0.94 12.53 7.90
CA ASP A 184 -0.21 11.84 8.47
C ASP A 184 0.02 10.33 8.53
N HIS A 185 0.68 9.76 7.51
CA HIS A 185 0.81 8.32 7.33
C HIS A 185 2.24 7.89 6.94
N TYR A 186 2.56 6.64 7.23
CA TYR A 186 3.80 5.97 6.85
C TYR A 186 3.51 4.66 6.12
N LEU A 187 4.26 4.40 5.05
CA LEU A 187 4.17 3.17 4.28
C LEU A 187 5.56 2.75 3.81
N GLU A 188 5.90 1.49 4.05
CA GLU A 188 7.16 0.88 3.67
C GLU A 188 6.89 -0.37 2.83
N ILE A 189 7.61 -0.48 1.71
CA ILE A 189 7.62 -1.65 0.84
C ILE A 189 9.06 -2.18 0.78
N ASP A 190 9.26 -3.42 1.21
CA ASP A 190 10.53 -4.11 0.99
C ASP A 190 10.62 -4.77 -0.38
N PHE A 191 11.83 -5.10 -0.82
CA PHE A 191 12.07 -5.62 -2.16
C PHE A 191 11.56 -7.04 -2.46
N ALA A 192 11.25 -7.86 -1.44
CA ALA A 192 10.56 -9.12 -1.67
C ALA A 192 9.06 -8.86 -1.92
N GLY A 193 8.45 -8.06 -1.04
CA GLY A 193 7.06 -7.62 -1.18
C GLY A 193 6.77 -6.88 -2.49
N PHE A 194 7.69 -6.03 -2.94
CA PHE A 194 7.60 -5.33 -4.22
C PHE A 194 7.48 -6.30 -5.41
N LYS A 195 8.33 -7.34 -5.45
CA LYS A 195 8.27 -8.38 -6.50
C LYS A 195 6.92 -9.11 -6.47
N GLU A 196 6.55 -9.64 -5.31
CA GLU A 196 5.30 -10.38 -5.12
C GLU A 196 4.06 -9.57 -5.53
N LEU A 197 4.02 -8.28 -5.21
CA LEU A 197 2.92 -7.38 -5.58
C LEU A 197 2.82 -7.20 -7.09
N VAL A 198 3.95 -6.96 -7.78
CA VAL A 198 3.99 -6.87 -9.24
C VAL A 198 3.55 -8.18 -9.89
N ASP A 199 4.02 -9.33 -9.40
CA ASP A 199 3.65 -10.66 -9.91
C ASP A 199 2.21 -11.08 -9.54
N ALA A 200 1.61 -10.46 -8.52
CA ALA A 200 0.18 -10.61 -8.20
C ALA A 200 -0.72 -9.81 -9.15
N ILE A 201 -0.34 -8.58 -9.48
CA ILE A 201 -0.97 -7.75 -10.52
C ILE A 201 -0.81 -8.41 -11.91
N GLY A 202 0.35 -9.03 -12.14
CA GLY A 202 0.71 -9.81 -13.32
C GLY A 202 1.74 -9.13 -14.23
N GLY A 203 2.66 -8.35 -13.66
CA GLY A 203 3.67 -7.56 -14.36
C GLY A 203 3.21 -6.15 -14.76
N VAL A 204 4.17 -5.23 -14.92
CA VAL A 204 3.93 -3.81 -15.26
C VAL A 204 4.39 -3.50 -16.69
N THR A 205 3.49 -2.93 -17.51
CA THR A 205 3.82 -2.52 -18.89
C THR A 205 4.48 -1.14 -18.90
N ILE A 206 5.70 -1.04 -19.44
CA ILE A 206 6.51 0.19 -19.49
C ILE A 206 7.03 0.40 -20.92
N LYS A 207 6.93 1.64 -21.41
CA LYS A 207 7.69 2.07 -22.60
C LYS A 207 9.14 2.35 -22.19
N ILE A 208 10.06 1.59 -22.73
CA ILE A 208 11.51 1.84 -22.66
C ILE A 208 11.84 2.76 -23.85
N ASP A 209 12.42 3.93 -23.60
CA ASP A 209 12.68 4.91 -24.67
C ASP A 209 14.03 4.66 -25.36
N GLU A 210 15.06 4.26 -24.59
CA GLU A 210 16.39 3.85 -25.06
C GLU A 210 16.79 2.51 -24.42
N PRO A 211 17.59 1.64 -25.08
CA PRO A 211 17.92 0.31 -24.56
C PRO A 211 18.76 0.38 -23.27
N ILE A 212 18.23 -0.17 -22.17
CA ILE A 212 18.93 -0.25 -20.90
C ILE A 212 19.81 -1.50 -20.92
N LYS A 213 21.14 -1.33 -20.85
CA LYS A 213 22.11 -2.41 -20.86
C LYS A 213 22.92 -2.44 -19.57
N GLY A 214 22.63 -3.43 -18.73
CA GLY A 214 23.35 -3.69 -17.48
C GLY A 214 24.68 -4.42 -17.71
N GLY A 215 25.53 -4.40 -16.69
CA GLY A 215 26.70 -5.28 -16.63
C GLY A 215 26.33 -6.76 -16.45
N ALA A 216 27.32 -7.61 -16.19
CA ALA A 216 27.06 -9.02 -15.89
C ALA A 216 26.09 -9.19 -14.70
N GLY A 217 24.97 -9.90 -14.92
CA GLY A 217 23.87 -10.05 -13.95
C GLY A 217 22.90 -8.86 -13.86
N GLY A 218 23.10 -7.81 -14.66
CA GLY A 218 22.23 -6.63 -14.71
C GLY A 218 21.03 -6.78 -15.64
N LEU A 219 20.09 -5.83 -15.52
CA LEU A 219 18.92 -5.71 -16.39
C LEU A 219 19.33 -5.40 -17.84
N ASN A 220 18.79 -6.15 -18.78
CA ASN A 220 18.91 -5.85 -20.21
C ASN A 220 17.50 -5.73 -20.81
N LEU A 221 17.18 -4.55 -21.35
CA LEU A 221 15.89 -4.24 -21.97
C LEU A 221 16.13 -3.44 -23.26
N GLU A 222 15.59 -3.91 -24.37
CA GLU A 222 15.56 -3.15 -25.62
C GLU A 222 14.58 -1.96 -25.56
N ALA A 223 14.72 -1.02 -26.50
CA ALA A 223 13.75 0.06 -26.66
C ALA A 223 12.38 -0.46 -27.13
N GLY A 224 11.30 0.20 -26.72
CA GLY A 224 9.92 -0.16 -27.04
C GLY A 224 9.06 -0.47 -25.82
N THR A 225 7.79 -0.82 -26.04
CA THR A 225 6.86 -1.20 -24.97
C THR A 225 7.08 -2.63 -24.56
N GLN A 226 7.52 -2.84 -23.31
CA GLN A 226 7.76 -4.16 -22.72
C GLN A 226 6.96 -4.33 -21.44
N LYS A 227 6.71 -5.58 -21.03
CA LYS A 227 6.03 -5.88 -19.77
C LYS A 227 7.00 -6.56 -18.81
N LEU A 228 7.24 -5.94 -17.67
CA LEU A 228 8.23 -6.39 -16.69
C LEU A 228 7.58 -7.25 -15.62
N ASP A 229 8.19 -8.40 -15.31
CA ASP A 229 7.87 -9.17 -14.08
C ASP A 229 8.38 -8.44 -12.81
N GLY A 230 8.11 -8.98 -11.62
CA GLY A 230 8.51 -8.37 -10.35
C GLY A 230 10.03 -8.22 -10.19
N THR A 231 10.84 -9.15 -10.69
CA THR A 231 12.30 -9.09 -10.62
C THR A 231 12.86 -8.10 -11.62
N GLN A 232 12.41 -8.12 -12.88
CA GLN A 232 12.76 -7.12 -13.89
C GLN A 232 12.36 -5.71 -13.45
N SER A 233 11.17 -5.57 -12.87
CA SER A 233 10.65 -4.32 -12.29
C SER A 233 11.55 -3.80 -11.18
N LEU A 234 12.00 -4.67 -10.27
CA LEU A 234 12.90 -4.29 -9.18
C LEU A 234 14.25 -3.83 -9.73
N GLN A 235 14.82 -4.56 -10.70
CA GLN A 235 16.06 -4.16 -11.35
C GLN A 235 15.91 -2.82 -12.09
N TYR A 236 14.76 -2.57 -12.73
CA TYR A 236 14.45 -1.31 -13.42
C TYR A 236 14.44 -0.10 -12.46
N VAL A 237 13.75 -0.20 -11.32
CA VAL A 237 13.71 0.92 -10.34
C VAL A 237 15.02 1.07 -9.53
N ARG A 238 15.92 0.09 -9.58
CA ARG A 238 17.23 0.13 -8.91
C ARG A 238 18.41 0.47 -9.83
N THR A 239 18.30 0.31 -11.15
CA THR A 239 19.45 0.42 -12.07
C THR A 239 20.11 1.81 -12.07
N ARG A 240 21.43 1.81 -12.29
CA ARG A 240 22.26 3.01 -12.54
C ARG A 240 23.03 2.91 -13.86
N HIS A 241 23.17 1.71 -14.42
CA HIS A 241 23.98 1.52 -15.63
C HIS A 241 23.09 1.63 -16.86
N GLY A 242 23.55 2.41 -17.85
CA GLY A 242 22.83 2.62 -19.11
C GLY A 242 21.61 3.56 -19.02
N VAL A 243 21.54 4.46 -18.04
CA VAL A 243 20.48 5.50 -17.94
C VAL A 243 21.06 6.82 -17.44
N GLY A 244 20.85 7.90 -18.20
CA GLY A 244 21.31 9.25 -17.85
C GLY A 244 22.82 9.34 -17.68
N ASP A 245 23.27 10.17 -16.72
CA ASP A 245 24.67 10.23 -16.28
C ASP A 245 25.11 9.05 -15.39
N GLY A 246 24.19 8.11 -15.09
CA GLY A 246 24.41 7.01 -14.15
C GLY A 246 24.33 7.38 -12.66
N SER A 247 23.93 8.60 -12.33
CA SER A 247 23.70 9.03 -10.95
C SER A 247 22.38 8.50 -10.38
N ASP A 248 22.24 8.55 -9.05
CA ASP A 248 20.96 8.33 -8.39
C ASP A 248 19.92 9.42 -8.68
N LEU A 249 20.30 10.57 -9.27
CA LEU A 249 19.35 11.60 -9.72
C LEU A 249 18.68 11.18 -11.03
N GLY A 250 19.45 10.70 -12.02
CA GLY A 250 18.89 10.19 -13.29
C GLY A 250 17.96 9.01 -13.07
N ARG A 251 18.30 8.12 -12.13
CA ARG A 251 17.47 6.98 -11.70
C ARG A 251 16.07 7.38 -11.20
N ILE A 252 15.89 8.55 -10.59
CA ILE A 252 14.59 8.98 -10.05
C ILE A 252 13.54 9.09 -11.18
N GLY A 253 13.93 9.48 -12.40
CA GLY A 253 13.02 9.48 -13.55
C GLY A 253 12.43 8.09 -13.87
N LEU A 254 13.23 7.03 -13.75
CA LEU A 254 12.76 5.64 -13.91
C LEU A 254 11.76 5.26 -12.83
N GLN A 255 12.04 5.63 -11.57
CA GLN A 255 11.18 5.31 -10.43
C GLN A 255 9.81 6.00 -10.55
N GLN A 256 9.81 7.25 -11.03
CA GLN A 256 8.59 8.01 -11.30
C GLN A 256 7.80 7.42 -12.48
N LYS A 257 8.47 7.07 -13.58
CA LYS A 257 7.86 6.39 -14.73
C LYS A 257 7.27 5.03 -14.35
N PHE A 258 7.97 4.27 -13.51
CA PHE A 258 7.51 3.00 -12.97
C PHE A 258 6.26 3.17 -12.08
N LEU A 259 6.27 4.14 -11.16
CA LEU A 259 5.15 4.41 -10.26
C LEU A 259 3.86 4.72 -11.04
N MET A 260 3.96 5.56 -12.08
CA MET A 260 2.82 5.87 -12.97
C MET A 260 2.32 4.64 -13.72
N ALA A 261 3.23 3.81 -14.23
CA ALA A 261 2.87 2.56 -14.90
C ALA A 261 2.20 1.57 -13.93
N LEU A 262 2.76 1.36 -12.73
CA LEU A 262 2.19 0.49 -11.69
C LEU A 262 0.78 0.95 -11.29
N LEU A 263 0.59 2.23 -10.98
CA LEU A 263 -0.72 2.78 -10.62
C LEU A 263 -1.74 2.64 -11.76
N THR A 264 -1.29 2.80 -13.01
CA THR A 264 -2.12 2.55 -14.20
C THR A 264 -2.51 1.08 -14.33
N GLU A 265 -1.58 0.14 -14.10
CA GLU A 265 -1.86 -1.30 -14.15
C GLU A 265 -2.75 -1.74 -12.99
N VAL A 266 -2.61 -1.15 -11.79
CA VAL A 266 -3.54 -1.35 -10.65
C VAL A 266 -4.94 -0.85 -11.00
N LYS A 267 -5.08 0.36 -11.57
CA LYS A 267 -6.37 0.93 -11.97
C LYS A 267 -7.07 0.16 -13.09
N LYS A 268 -6.32 -0.58 -13.92
CA LYS A 268 -6.84 -1.52 -14.94
C LYS A 268 -7.28 -2.88 -14.37
N GLN A 269 -7.00 -3.20 -13.11
CA GLN A 269 -7.40 -4.50 -12.56
C GLN A 269 -8.92 -4.54 -12.38
N ASP A 270 -9.58 -5.46 -13.08
CA ASP A 270 -10.96 -5.83 -12.77
C ASP A 270 -10.99 -6.62 -11.45
N LEU A 271 -11.00 -5.88 -10.34
CA LEU A 271 -11.08 -6.41 -8.99
C LEU A 271 -12.50 -6.91 -8.63
N LEU A 272 -13.48 -6.77 -9.52
CA LEU A 272 -14.86 -7.20 -9.30
C LEU A 272 -15.17 -8.50 -10.08
N GLY A 273 -14.69 -8.64 -11.31
CA GLY A 273 -14.91 -9.82 -12.15
C GLY A 273 -14.10 -11.07 -11.77
N SER A 274 -13.08 -10.96 -10.91
CA SER A 274 -12.29 -12.13 -10.46
C SER A 274 -11.92 -12.09 -8.98
N PRO A 275 -12.81 -12.56 -8.06
CA PRO A 275 -12.56 -12.58 -6.62
C PRO A 275 -11.25 -13.28 -6.22
N ALA A 276 -10.84 -14.34 -6.93
CA ALA A 276 -9.59 -15.03 -6.70
C ALA A 276 -8.36 -14.17 -7.06
N LYS A 277 -8.43 -13.38 -8.14
CA LYS A 277 -7.35 -12.44 -8.50
C LYS A 277 -7.28 -11.28 -7.51
N SER A 278 -8.44 -10.73 -7.11
CA SER A 278 -8.54 -9.67 -6.10
C SER A 278 -7.95 -10.12 -4.76
N TYR A 279 -8.24 -11.35 -4.32
CA TYR A 279 -7.63 -11.93 -3.13
C TYR A 279 -6.12 -12.12 -3.28
N LYS A 280 -5.61 -12.62 -4.42
CA LYS A 280 -4.16 -12.73 -4.67
C LYS A 280 -3.47 -11.37 -4.52
N ILE A 281 -4.00 -10.33 -5.18
CA ILE A 281 -3.46 -8.97 -5.14
C ILE A 281 -3.51 -8.39 -3.71
N ALA A 282 -4.65 -8.50 -3.02
CA ALA A 282 -4.78 -8.03 -1.64
C ALA A 282 -3.82 -8.77 -0.68
N ASN A 283 -3.63 -10.08 -0.85
CA ASN A 283 -2.73 -10.88 -0.03
C ASN A 283 -1.26 -10.50 -0.26
N SER A 284 -0.82 -10.33 -1.52
CA SER A 284 0.55 -9.87 -1.78
C SER A 284 0.76 -8.43 -1.33
N ALA A 285 -0.22 -7.53 -1.51
CA ALA A 285 -0.15 -6.16 -1.01
C ALA A 285 -0.01 -6.12 0.52
N THR A 286 -0.89 -6.80 1.26
CA THR A 286 -0.87 -6.81 2.74
C THR A 286 0.39 -7.47 3.32
N LYS A 287 1.05 -8.39 2.60
CA LYS A 287 2.36 -8.97 2.98
C LYS A 287 3.58 -8.13 2.58
N ALA A 288 3.43 -7.28 1.57
CA ALA A 288 4.47 -6.39 1.08
C ALA A 288 4.57 -5.08 1.89
N LEU A 289 3.49 -4.71 2.56
CA LEU A 289 3.33 -3.42 3.23
C LEU A 289 3.61 -3.50 4.74
N THR A 290 4.47 -2.60 5.22
CA THR A 290 4.50 -2.18 6.62
C THR A 290 4.00 -0.73 6.69
N THR A 291 3.26 -0.38 7.73
CA THR A 291 2.44 0.85 7.80
C THR A 291 2.51 1.50 9.17
N ASP A 292 2.03 2.75 9.31
CA ASP A 292 1.73 3.32 10.63
C ASP A 292 0.55 2.61 11.32
N SER A 293 0.44 2.82 12.63
CA SER A 293 -0.63 2.34 13.51
C SER A 293 -2.06 2.61 13.02
N SER A 294 -2.32 3.72 12.31
CA SER A 294 -3.67 4.07 11.85
C SER A 294 -4.08 3.35 10.56
N LEU A 295 -3.11 2.92 9.76
CA LEU A 295 -3.32 2.11 8.54
C LEU A 295 -3.08 0.60 8.76
N ALA A 296 -2.75 0.17 9.98
CA ALA A 296 -2.40 -1.22 10.33
C ALA A 296 -3.61 -2.19 10.40
N SER A 297 -4.61 -2.05 9.52
CA SER A 297 -5.74 -2.99 9.39
C SER A 297 -6.32 -2.98 7.98
N LEU A 298 -6.96 -4.08 7.59
CA LEU A 298 -7.52 -4.25 6.24
C LEU A 298 -8.67 -3.29 5.97
N SER A 299 -9.47 -2.96 7.00
CA SER A 299 -10.50 -1.93 6.92
C SER A 299 -9.90 -0.55 6.66
N ALA A 300 -8.92 -0.12 7.46
CA ALA A 300 -8.24 1.17 7.29
C ALA A 300 -7.55 1.29 5.91
N LEU A 301 -6.84 0.26 5.44
CA LEU A 301 -6.27 0.24 4.09
C LEU A 301 -7.34 0.27 3.00
N SER A 302 -8.46 -0.43 3.18
CA SER A 302 -9.56 -0.42 2.21
C SER A 302 -10.23 0.96 2.15
N ASP A 303 -10.46 1.63 3.27
CA ASP A 303 -11.07 2.95 3.32
C ASP A 303 -10.12 4.07 2.87
N PHE A 304 -8.83 3.99 3.19
CA PHE A 304 -7.81 4.85 2.59
C PHE A 304 -7.77 4.67 1.07
N GLY A 305 -7.71 3.43 0.57
CA GLY A 305 -7.74 3.12 -0.85
C GLY A 305 -9.02 3.60 -1.55
N ARG A 306 -10.20 3.41 -0.93
CA ARG A 306 -11.48 3.95 -1.43
C ARG A 306 -11.46 5.47 -1.51
N SER A 307 -10.88 6.16 -0.53
CA SER A 307 -10.75 7.61 -0.53
C SER A 307 -9.89 8.13 -1.68
N MET A 308 -8.94 7.31 -2.15
CA MET A 308 -8.05 7.60 -3.27
C MET A 308 -8.65 7.34 -4.65
N ASN A 309 -9.86 6.76 -4.76
CA ASN A 309 -10.51 6.48 -6.06
C ASN A 309 -10.75 7.73 -6.92
N GLY A 310 -10.80 8.93 -6.32
CA GLY A 310 -10.91 10.21 -7.03
C GLY A 310 -9.62 10.68 -7.72
N VAL A 311 -8.46 10.13 -7.35
CA VAL A 311 -7.17 10.47 -7.94
C VAL A 311 -6.97 9.64 -9.20
N ASP A 312 -6.93 10.30 -10.36
CA ASP A 312 -6.43 9.65 -11.57
C ASP A 312 -4.90 9.62 -11.57
N PRO A 313 -4.23 8.48 -11.84
CA PRO A 313 -2.79 8.44 -12.07
C PRO A 313 -2.32 9.43 -13.17
N GLN A 314 -3.16 9.77 -14.15
CA GLN A 314 -2.86 10.80 -15.16
C GLN A 314 -2.85 12.23 -14.59
N ASN A 315 -3.54 12.46 -13.47
CA ASN A 315 -3.58 13.73 -12.73
C ASN A 315 -2.58 13.77 -11.56
N MET A 316 -1.75 12.72 -11.40
CA MET A 316 -0.70 12.67 -10.40
C MET A 316 0.58 13.30 -10.96
N GLU A 317 1.22 14.15 -10.16
CA GLU A 317 2.49 14.78 -10.53
C GLU A 317 3.65 14.16 -9.75
N THR A 318 4.72 13.75 -10.42
CA THR A 318 5.96 13.29 -9.79
C THR A 318 7.07 14.32 -9.96
N ILE A 319 7.71 14.68 -8.86
CA ILE A 319 8.71 15.74 -8.80
C ILE A 319 9.90 15.21 -8.00
N MET A 320 11.13 15.45 -8.46
CA MET A 320 12.30 15.28 -7.59
C MET A 320 12.44 16.52 -6.71
N LEU A 321 12.68 16.36 -5.40
CA LEU A 321 13.06 17.47 -4.52
C LEU A 321 14.16 18.30 -5.19
N PRO A 322 13.96 19.61 -5.44
CA PRO A 322 14.98 20.45 -6.04
C PRO A 322 16.24 20.44 -5.20
N VAL A 323 17.37 20.09 -5.82
CA VAL A 323 18.66 19.95 -5.15
C VAL A 323 19.78 20.59 -5.95
N ALA A 324 20.83 21.02 -5.26
CA ALA A 324 22.06 21.53 -5.85
C ALA A 324 23.26 20.76 -5.27
N TYR A 325 24.34 20.62 -6.04
CA TYR A 325 25.59 20.03 -5.55
C TYR A 325 26.11 20.81 -4.34
N ASP A 326 26.56 20.08 -3.31
CA ASP A 326 27.04 20.70 -2.08
C ASP A 326 28.42 21.32 -2.25
N LYS A 327 28.58 22.55 -1.74
CA LYS A 327 29.82 23.35 -1.90
C LYS A 327 31.02 22.84 -1.09
N LYS A 328 30.86 21.80 -0.27
CA LYS A 328 31.93 21.20 0.56
C LYS A 328 32.21 19.74 0.19
N ASP A 329 31.21 18.99 -0.26
CA ASP A 329 31.36 17.65 -0.83
C ASP A 329 30.58 17.56 -2.15
N PRO A 330 31.24 17.77 -3.31
CA PRO A 330 30.60 17.71 -4.64
C PRO A 330 29.94 16.36 -4.97
N ASN A 331 30.24 15.28 -4.22
CA ASN A 331 29.59 13.97 -4.38
C ASN A 331 28.24 13.90 -3.64
N ARG A 332 27.75 15.03 -3.12
CA ARG A 332 26.51 15.16 -2.36
C ARG A 332 25.69 16.31 -2.89
N VAL A 333 24.42 16.30 -2.50
CA VAL A 333 23.49 17.37 -2.82
C VAL A 333 22.82 17.91 -1.56
N VAL A 334 22.38 19.16 -1.62
CA VAL A 334 21.57 19.84 -0.60
C VAL A 334 20.28 20.34 -1.25
N ALA A 335 19.23 20.57 -0.46
CA ALA A 335 18.01 21.20 -0.94
C ALA A 335 18.34 22.55 -1.61
N ALA A 336 17.83 22.78 -2.81
CA ALA A 336 18.07 23.99 -3.58
C ALA A 336 17.08 25.08 -3.18
N GLU A 337 17.59 26.19 -2.64
CA GLU A 337 16.76 27.34 -2.30
C GLU A 337 16.82 28.43 -3.39
N PRO A 338 15.69 29.10 -3.70
CA PRO A 338 14.40 29.06 -2.99
C PRO A 338 13.44 27.93 -3.43
N GLN A 339 13.82 27.05 -4.36
CA GLN A 339 12.91 26.08 -4.97
C GLN A 339 12.31 25.08 -3.96
N ALA A 340 13.11 24.55 -3.05
CA ALA A 340 12.66 23.60 -2.03
C ALA A 340 11.70 24.27 -1.03
N THR A 341 12.00 25.48 -0.53
CA THR A 341 11.05 26.24 0.30
C THR A 341 9.74 26.55 -0.43
N GLN A 342 9.78 26.89 -1.73
CA GLN A 342 8.58 27.11 -2.54
C GLN A 342 7.74 25.82 -2.71
N LEU A 343 8.39 24.70 -2.98
CA LEU A 343 7.73 23.39 -3.14
C LEU A 343 7.07 22.94 -1.85
N TRP A 344 7.79 23.00 -0.72
CA TRP A 344 7.25 22.60 0.57
C TRP A 344 6.18 23.58 1.07
N LYS A 345 6.30 24.89 0.81
CA LYS A 345 5.22 25.85 1.10
C LYS A 345 3.93 25.48 0.37
N ALA A 346 4.01 25.15 -0.91
CA ALA A 346 2.82 24.79 -1.68
C ALA A 346 2.14 23.54 -1.10
N ILE A 347 2.92 22.49 -0.78
CA ILE A 347 2.41 21.25 -0.16
C ILE A 347 1.80 21.48 1.24
N ARG A 348 2.39 22.37 2.06
CA ARG A 348 1.80 22.72 3.37
C ARG A 348 0.45 23.43 3.26
N ASN A 349 0.15 24.04 2.12
CA ASN A 349 -1.01 24.91 1.90
C ASN A 349 -2.08 24.28 0.96
N ASP A 350 -1.95 23.00 0.59
CA ASP A 350 -2.71 22.32 -0.47
C ASP A 350 -2.65 23.04 -1.86
N GLU A 351 -1.68 23.94 -2.07
CA GLU A 351 -1.52 24.77 -3.27
C GLU A 351 -0.89 23.98 -4.44
N ARG A 352 -1.04 24.48 -5.67
CA ARG A 352 -0.33 23.93 -6.85
C ARG A 352 1.12 24.38 -6.84
N ILE A 353 2.06 23.43 -6.79
CA ILE A 353 3.50 23.70 -6.79
C ILE A 353 3.90 24.59 -8.00
N PRO A 354 4.57 25.74 -7.78
CA PRO A 354 5.00 26.64 -8.84
C PRO A 354 5.98 25.99 -9.82
N ALA A 355 5.96 26.41 -11.09
CA ALA A 355 6.88 25.88 -12.11
C ALA A 355 8.37 26.18 -11.83
N SER A 356 8.67 27.25 -11.07
CA SER A 356 10.01 27.53 -10.54
C SER A 356 10.48 26.45 -9.55
N ALA A 357 9.58 26.02 -8.67
CA ALA A 357 9.82 25.07 -7.59
C ALA A 357 9.95 23.60 -8.04
N LYS A 358 9.86 23.35 -9.35
CA LYS A 358 10.02 22.02 -9.98
C LYS A 358 11.38 21.84 -10.66
N LYS A 359 12.14 22.92 -10.84
CA LYS A 359 13.44 22.90 -11.50
C LYS A 359 14.56 22.68 -10.49
N SER A 360 15.07 21.45 -10.44
CA SER A 360 16.30 21.12 -9.70
C SER A 360 17.53 21.72 -10.41
N PRO A 361 18.38 22.52 -9.72
CA PRO A 361 19.64 23.00 -10.29
C PRO A 361 20.66 21.91 -10.61
N ALA A 362 20.65 20.79 -9.88
CA ALA A 362 21.36 19.58 -10.25
C ALA A 362 20.39 18.60 -10.95
N THR A 363 20.72 18.26 -12.19
CA THR A 363 20.12 17.15 -12.97
C THR A 363 21.08 15.97 -12.98
N GLY A 364 20.55 14.75 -13.15
CA GLY A 364 21.35 13.54 -13.37
C GLY A 364 21.60 13.32 -14.85
N GLY A 365 22.41 14.19 -15.46
CA GLY A 365 22.40 14.46 -16.90
C GLY A 365 21.31 15.49 -17.23
#